data_AF-A0AA39PSU8-F1
#
_entry.id   AF-A0AA39PSU8-F1
#
_cell.length_a   1.000
_cell.length_b   1.000
_cell.length_c   1.000
_cell.angle_alpha   90.00
_cell.angle_beta   90.00
_cell.angle_gamma   90.00
#
_symmetry.space_group_name_H-M   'P 1'
#
loop_
_entity.id
_entity.type
_entity.pdbx_description
1 polymer ?
#
loop_
_entity_poly.entity_id
_entity_poly.type
_entity_poly.pdbx_seq_one_letter_code
_entity_poly.pdbx_strand_id
1 'polypeptide(L)'
;MEKRDSGSGLKEKNDYRPTTGDVNRDRSSSPHRLQRADQFTGKPPSAQAPLVMDTITLQRLLKEEREQSDKRNSDHIQALEKKVIELQRQNDIAELESKIQRQQISNLNQVLEESNLVTALQTVCDEKRGLEQKLAELTLKVETMKLCQAQLEEERSRLLYARGELQRTKAQLQALCCELEDTEREIAKTNYIVRSASFKHAHEILDLRRQLGVANSRSKILELERDKSLWEEARVKRERKEQKVRETEQRRRAEEMRKMEDEERQKEEYRMKMEEKARVERERAQAEREEKQKLQRQKWHEATKAEKRRCQRRDKEKWNLECWTDSQAVDRFLVLMDEFEKTQYSESKPLTPSGIPWPVLVNPRRFKVSDLDDWQGVDRFFKFARRCQQVDVYNKMVMRARQMFHPDRWKSRSLLKTVMDDSVRSSLEAAGNKVSQAVNALQ
;
A
#
# COMPACT_ATOMS: atom_id res chain seq x y z
N MET A 1 -33.53 -27.96 12.23
CA MET A 1 -33.51 -28.77 13.46
C MET A 1 -32.17 -28.53 14.13
N GLU A 2 -32.25 -27.94 15.31
CA GLU A 2 -31.19 -27.36 16.12
C GLU A 2 -30.36 -28.39 16.89
N LYS A 3 -29.25 -27.90 17.46
CA LYS A 3 -28.41 -28.38 18.60
C LYS A 3 -26.97 -28.63 18.14
N ARG A 4 -25.89 -28.18 18.81
CA ARG A 4 -25.60 -27.47 20.08
C ARG A 4 -24.18 -26.89 19.87
N ASP A 5 -23.96 -25.61 20.11
CA ASP A 5 -23.41 -25.00 21.34
C ASP A 5 -22.43 -25.85 22.17
N SER A 6 -21.15 -25.43 22.17
CA SER A 6 -20.17 -25.66 23.24
C SER A 6 -18.94 -24.77 22.98
N GLY A 7 -18.70 -23.81 23.87
CA GLY A 7 -17.49 -22.98 23.86
C GLY A 7 -17.57 -21.85 24.89
N SER A 8 -17.77 -22.19 26.16
CA SER A 8 -16.71 -22.17 27.19
C SER A 8 -16.22 -20.76 27.54
N GLY A 9 -16.84 -20.20 28.58
CA GLY A 9 -16.36 -19.00 29.26
C GLY A 9 -15.11 -19.25 30.10
N LEU A 10 -14.24 -18.25 30.10
CA LEU A 10 -13.18 -18.02 31.10
C LEU A 10 -13.27 -16.52 31.41
N LYS A 11 -14.00 -16.15 32.47
CA LYS A 11 -13.45 -15.79 33.78
C LYS A 11 -12.34 -14.74 33.68
N GLU A 12 -12.80 -13.49 33.67
CA GLU A 12 -12.16 -12.38 34.37
C GLU A 12 -11.70 -12.83 35.75
N LYS A 13 -10.40 -12.66 36.02
CA LYS A 13 -9.79 -12.33 37.31
C LYS A 13 -8.28 -12.36 37.15
N ASN A 14 -7.63 -11.22 37.33
CA ASN A 14 -6.51 -11.08 38.25
C ASN A 14 -6.00 -9.63 38.26
N ASP A 15 -6.60 -8.85 39.17
CA ASP A 15 -5.92 -7.74 39.81
C ASP A 15 -4.81 -8.31 40.71
N TYR A 16 -3.54 -8.10 40.35
CA TYR A 16 -2.42 -8.18 41.27
C TYR A 16 -1.40 -7.06 40.95
N ARG A 17 -1.31 -6.13 41.90
CA ARG A 17 -0.19 -5.24 42.28
C ARG A 17 1.18 -5.98 42.31
N PRO A 18 2.31 -5.34 42.72
CA PRO A 18 2.82 -3.96 42.58
C PRO A 18 4.32 -3.95 42.16
N THR A 19 4.93 -2.82 41.77
CA THR A 19 6.36 -2.51 42.07
C THR A 19 6.75 -1.11 41.60
N THR A 20 6.65 -0.12 42.49
CA THR A 20 7.49 1.08 42.42
C THR A 20 8.65 0.86 43.39
N GLY A 21 9.79 0.46 42.85
CA GLY A 21 11.06 0.49 43.56
C GLY A 21 11.64 1.90 43.44
N ASP A 22 11.39 2.73 44.44
CA ASP A 22 12.04 4.03 44.56
C ASP A 22 13.15 3.92 45.62
N VAL A 23 14.38 4.10 45.14
CA VAL A 23 15.60 4.04 45.92
C VAL A 23 16.12 5.46 46.06
N ASN A 24 15.97 6.03 47.26
CA ASN A 24 16.76 7.15 47.80
C ASN A 24 16.60 6.99 49.33
N ARG A 25 17.55 6.50 50.12
CA ARG A 25 18.97 6.86 50.27
C ARG A 25 19.15 8.38 50.41
N ASP A 26 18.74 8.90 51.57
CA ASP A 26 19.51 9.97 52.19
C ASP A 26 19.70 9.71 53.69
N ARG A 27 20.97 9.86 54.06
CA ARG A 27 21.54 9.64 55.37
C ARG A 27 21.52 10.96 56.14
N SER A 28 21.22 10.85 57.42
CA SER A 28 21.99 11.49 58.49
C SER A 28 22.03 13.02 58.54
N SER A 29 21.24 13.60 59.45
CA SER A 29 21.60 14.87 60.08
C SER A 29 21.12 14.93 61.52
N SER A 30 22.06 14.76 62.44
CA SER A 30 22.09 15.29 63.80
C SER A 30 23.52 15.09 64.34
N PRO A 31 24.06 15.91 65.27
CA PRO A 31 23.34 16.84 66.15
C PRO A 31 23.98 18.24 66.33
N HIS A 32 23.12 19.24 66.52
CA HIS A 32 23.34 20.41 67.38
C HIS A 32 22.86 20.00 68.79
N ARG A 33 23.31 20.47 69.95
CA ARG A 33 24.02 21.68 70.38
C ARG A 33 24.02 21.66 71.92
N LEU A 34 25.05 22.27 72.53
CA LEU A 34 25.14 22.79 73.90
C LEU A 34 24.88 21.85 75.08
N GLN A 35 25.91 21.65 75.92
CA GLN A 35 25.89 21.99 77.35
C GLN A 35 27.25 21.64 77.96
N ARG A 36 28.08 22.65 78.26
CA ARG A 36 29.09 22.55 79.31
C ARG A 36 28.80 23.67 80.28
N ALA A 37 28.13 23.30 81.37
CA ALA A 37 27.89 24.15 82.51
C ALA A 37 29.20 24.34 83.28
N ASP A 38 29.37 25.57 83.74
CA ASP A 38 30.21 25.96 84.85
C ASP A 38 30.05 25.04 86.06
N GLN A 39 31.07 25.07 86.93
CA GLN A 39 31.02 25.02 88.40
C GLN A 39 32.04 24.04 88.97
N PHE A 40 33.20 24.56 89.36
CA PHE A 40 33.95 24.03 90.51
C PHE A 40 34.43 25.20 91.37
N THR A 41 33.51 25.62 92.25
CA THR A 41 33.69 25.88 93.68
C THR A 41 35.07 26.34 94.18
N GLY A 42 35.23 27.65 94.36
CA GLY A 42 36.09 28.21 95.41
C GLY A 42 35.28 28.43 96.69
N LYS A 43 35.71 27.86 97.82
CA LYS A 43 35.23 28.14 99.19
C LYS A 43 36.43 28.64 100.04
N PRO A 44 36.20 29.53 101.03
CA PRO A 44 37.21 30.38 101.66
C PRO A 44 37.86 29.71 102.90
N PRO A 45 38.94 30.28 103.46
CA PRO A 45 38.74 31.08 104.68
C PRO A 45 39.68 32.28 104.82
N SER A 46 39.13 33.38 105.33
CA SER A 46 39.82 34.47 106.01
C SER A 46 39.15 34.67 107.37
N ALA A 47 39.91 34.58 108.47
CA ALA A 47 39.79 35.41 109.68
C ALA A 47 40.56 34.79 110.86
N GLN A 48 41.75 35.31 111.15
CA GLN A 48 42.27 35.45 112.51
C GLN A 48 42.81 36.89 112.66
N ALA A 49 42.25 37.61 113.63
CA ALA A 49 42.77 38.86 114.20
C ALA A 49 43.76 38.51 115.33
N PRO A 50 44.31 39.46 116.11
CA PRO A 50 44.66 40.88 115.89
C PRO A 50 46.18 41.09 116.16
N LEU A 51 46.73 42.31 116.09
CA LEU A 51 47.70 42.85 117.07
C LEU A 51 48.18 44.27 116.70
N VAL A 52 48.00 45.16 117.67
CA VAL A 52 48.38 46.57 117.70
C VAL A 52 49.90 46.70 117.66
N MET A 53 50.46 47.46 116.71
CA MET A 53 51.89 47.77 116.64
C MET A 53 52.16 49.20 116.14
N ASP A 54 53.23 49.75 116.71
CA ASP A 54 53.57 51.17 116.84
C ASP A 54 54.00 51.89 115.55
N THR A 55 53.67 53.18 115.50
CA THR A 55 53.66 54.09 114.32
C THR A 55 55.04 54.39 113.70
N ILE A 56 56.15 53.96 114.32
CA ILE A 56 57.52 54.30 113.88
C ILE A 56 58.22 53.09 113.21
N THR A 57 57.73 51.87 113.40
CA THR A 57 58.23 50.65 112.73
C THR A 57 57.49 50.37 111.40
N LEU A 58 56.27 50.89 111.25
CA LEU A 58 55.41 50.77 110.07
C LEU A 58 56.01 51.42 108.81
N GLN A 59 56.78 52.50 108.93
CA GLN A 59 57.37 53.18 107.76
C GLN A 59 58.61 52.48 107.17
N ARG A 60 59.31 51.64 107.97
CA ARG A 60 60.42 50.81 107.46
C ARG A 60 59.92 49.50 106.87
N LEU A 61 58.94 48.87 107.51
CA LEU A 61 58.26 47.68 107.01
C LEU A 61 57.39 47.96 105.77
N LEU A 62 56.70 49.11 105.69
CA LEU A 62 55.99 49.51 104.45
C LEU A 62 56.96 49.78 103.29
N LYS A 63 58.19 50.20 103.58
CA LYS A 63 59.20 50.41 102.54
C LYS A 63 59.77 49.08 102.04
N GLU A 64 60.08 48.16 102.95
CA GLU A 64 60.51 46.80 102.59
C GLU A 64 59.38 45.95 101.99
N GLU A 65 58.12 46.12 102.42
CA GLU A 65 56.95 45.51 101.78
C GLU A 65 56.69 46.11 100.41
N ARG A 66 56.89 47.42 100.20
CA ARG A 66 56.80 48.03 98.87
C ARG A 66 57.91 47.53 97.97
N GLU A 67 59.15 47.46 98.44
CA GLU A 67 60.28 46.96 97.64
C GLU A 67 60.16 45.44 97.37
N GLN A 68 59.68 44.62 98.32
CA GLN A 68 59.36 43.21 98.08
C GLN A 68 58.12 43.04 97.22
N SER A 69 57.11 43.89 97.34
CA SER A 69 55.91 43.88 96.50
C SER A 69 56.26 44.28 95.08
N ASP A 70 57.08 45.32 94.89
CA ASP A 70 57.55 45.77 93.58
C ASP A 70 58.45 44.72 92.93
N LYS A 71 59.29 44.03 93.71
CA LYS A 71 60.08 42.90 93.20
C LYS A 71 59.20 41.69 92.85
N ARG A 72 58.23 41.32 93.69
CA ARG A 72 57.26 40.25 93.39
C ARG A 72 56.38 40.60 92.18
N ASN A 73 55.99 41.87 92.05
CA ASN A 73 55.21 42.38 90.93
C ASN A 73 56.06 42.42 89.67
N SER A 74 57.33 42.82 89.74
CA SER A 74 58.28 42.77 88.63
C SER A 74 58.55 41.34 88.18
N ASP A 75 58.80 40.41 89.10
CA ASP A 75 59.01 39.00 88.80
C ASP A 75 57.72 38.36 88.25
N HIS A 76 56.55 38.77 88.75
CA HIS A 76 55.25 38.32 88.25
C HIS A 76 54.96 38.88 86.86
N ILE A 77 55.28 40.16 86.61
CA ILE A 77 55.17 40.79 85.29
C ILE A 77 56.11 40.09 84.31
N GLN A 78 57.37 39.85 84.66
CA GLN A 78 58.30 39.08 83.81
C GLN A 78 57.83 37.63 83.58
N ALA A 79 57.22 36.99 84.59
CA ALA A 79 56.65 35.66 84.43
C ALA A 79 55.41 35.67 83.51
N LEU A 80 54.57 36.69 83.60
CA LEU A 80 53.43 36.89 82.71
C LEU A 80 53.87 37.23 81.29
N GLU A 81 54.87 38.08 81.11
CA GLU A 81 55.48 38.40 79.82
C GLU A 81 56.06 37.14 79.16
N LYS A 82 56.83 36.33 79.90
CA LYS A 82 57.29 35.02 79.42
C LYS A 82 56.14 34.11 79.02
N LYS A 83 55.05 34.10 79.79
CA LYS A 83 53.87 33.27 79.52
C LYS A 83 53.07 33.79 78.32
N VAL A 84 52.99 35.10 78.12
CA VAL A 84 52.39 35.72 76.94
C VAL A 84 53.21 35.40 75.69
N ILE A 85 54.53 35.50 75.76
CA ILE A 85 55.44 35.12 74.66
C ILE A 85 55.27 33.63 74.33
N GLU A 86 55.19 32.77 75.34
CA GLU A 86 54.98 31.33 75.14
C GLU A 86 53.60 31.01 74.54
N LEU A 87 52.53 31.66 75.02
CA LEU A 87 51.18 31.50 74.45
C LEU A 87 51.10 32.04 73.02
N GLN A 88 51.76 33.15 72.73
CA GLN A 88 51.86 33.70 71.38
C GLN A 88 52.55 32.69 70.45
N ARG A 89 53.67 32.10 70.90
CA ARG A 89 54.38 31.05 70.15
C ARG A 89 53.50 29.81 69.93
N GLN A 90 52.76 29.37 70.94
CA GLN A 90 51.83 28.24 70.80
C GLN A 90 50.69 28.56 69.82
N ASN A 91 50.18 29.79 69.83
CA ASN A 91 49.15 30.24 68.90
C ASN A 91 49.67 30.28 67.46
N ASP A 92 50.88 30.80 67.25
CA ASP A 92 51.52 30.84 65.93
C ASP A 92 51.77 29.42 65.39
N ILE A 93 52.18 28.48 66.25
CA ILE A 93 52.33 27.05 65.91
C ILE A 93 50.98 26.45 65.50
N ALA A 94 49.93 26.66 66.30
CA ALA A 94 48.58 26.15 65.99
C ALA A 94 48.02 26.74 64.67
N GLU A 95 48.30 28.01 64.39
CA GLU A 95 47.89 28.65 63.14
C GLU A 95 48.62 28.05 61.93
N LEU A 96 49.92 27.77 62.06
CA LEU A 96 50.71 27.07 61.04
C LEU A 96 50.22 25.65 60.81
N GLU A 97 49.94 24.88 61.87
CA GLU A 97 49.35 23.54 61.77
C GLU A 97 47.99 23.57 61.06
N SER A 98 47.14 24.54 61.40
CA SER A 98 45.85 24.74 60.74
C SER A 98 45.99 25.09 59.25
N LYS A 99 47.00 25.88 58.88
CA LYS A 99 47.31 26.20 57.47
C LYS A 99 47.79 24.96 56.72
N ILE A 100 48.68 24.16 57.31
CA ILE A 100 49.18 22.91 56.73
C ILE A 100 48.04 21.93 56.52
N GLN A 101 47.16 21.74 57.51
CA GLN A 101 46.00 20.85 57.38
C GLN A 101 45.04 21.31 56.27
N ARG A 102 44.75 22.62 56.19
CA ARG A 102 43.91 23.18 55.12
C ARG A 102 44.52 22.93 53.75
N GLN A 103 45.84 23.10 53.62
CA GLN A 103 46.54 22.83 52.37
C GLN A 103 46.54 21.34 52.01
N GLN A 104 46.75 20.45 52.98
CA GLN A 104 46.65 19.00 52.77
C GLN A 104 45.26 18.57 52.32
N ILE A 105 44.19 19.10 52.94
CA ILE A 105 42.81 18.84 52.51
C ILE A 105 42.57 19.36 51.09
N SER A 106 43.06 20.56 50.77
CA SER A 106 42.97 21.11 49.42
C SER A 106 43.65 20.22 48.38
N ASN A 107 44.86 19.75 48.67
CA ASN A 107 45.61 18.87 47.76
C ASN A 107 44.92 17.50 47.58
N LEU A 108 44.37 16.93 48.67
CA LEU A 108 43.63 15.67 48.59
C LEU A 108 42.35 15.82 47.77
N ASN A 109 41.62 16.93 47.91
CA ASN A 109 40.44 17.21 47.09
C ASN A 109 40.82 17.36 45.62
N GLN A 110 41.91 18.07 45.33
CA GLN A 110 42.40 18.22 43.96
C GLN A 110 42.78 16.86 43.34
N VAL A 111 43.49 15.99 44.06
CA VAL A 111 43.82 14.64 43.58
C VAL A 111 42.57 13.78 43.40
N LEU A 112 41.54 13.97 44.22
CA LEU A 112 40.27 13.27 44.09
C LEU A 112 39.49 13.72 42.85
N GLU A 113 39.48 15.04 42.57
CA GLU A 113 38.86 15.65 41.38
C GLU A 113 39.62 15.30 40.10
N GLU A 114 40.95 15.29 40.15
CA GLU A 114 41.83 14.84 39.07
C GLU A 114 41.85 13.32 38.92
N SER A 115 41.28 12.57 39.88
CA SER A 115 41.24 11.12 39.78
C SER A 115 40.39 10.71 38.58
N ASN A 116 41.02 9.98 37.67
CA ASN A 116 40.39 9.38 36.48
C ASN A 116 39.13 8.54 36.79
N LEU A 117 38.88 8.24 38.07
CA LEU A 117 37.71 7.52 38.55
C LEU A 117 36.42 8.30 38.30
N VAL A 118 36.41 9.62 38.52
CA VAL A 118 35.21 10.44 38.31
C VAL A 118 34.85 10.50 36.83
N THR A 119 35.85 10.71 35.97
CA THR A 119 35.67 10.68 34.51
C THR A 119 35.26 9.30 34.03
N ALA A 120 35.85 8.22 34.55
CA ALA A 120 35.50 6.86 34.18
C ALA A 120 34.07 6.48 34.63
N LEU A 121 33.64 6.91 35.81
CA LEU A 121 32.26 6.74 36.27
C LEU A 121 31.29 7.50 35.36
N GLN A 122 31.63 8.72 34.96
CA GLN A 122 30.80 9.50 34.04
C GLN A 122 30.67 8.81 32.68
N THR A 123 31.78 8.31 32.10
CA THR A 123 31.73 7.58 30.82
C THR A 123 30.88 6.31 30.91
N VAL A 124 30.99 5.55 32.00
CA VAL A 124 30.16 4.35 32.21
C VAL A 124 28.68 4.71 32.36
N CYS A 125 28.37 5.82 33.05
CA CYS A 125 26.99 6.31 33.16
C CYS A 125 26.41 6.73 31.81
N ASP A 126 27.21 7.37 30.96
CA ASP A 126 26.77 7.78 29.61
C ASP A 126 26.62 6.57 28.68
N GLU A 127 27.51 5.58 28.75
CA GLU A 127 27.37 4.31 28.04
C GLU A 127 26.11 3.55 28.47
N LYS A 128 25.86 3.46 29.79
CA LYS A 128 24.65 2.85 30.35
C LYS A 128 23.40 3.53 29.79
N ARG A 129 23.36 4.86 29.79
CA ARG A 129 22.24 5.64 29.23
C ARG A 129 22.05 5.35 27.74
N GLY A 130 23.15 5.27 26.99
CA GLY A 130 23.11 4.90 25.57
C GLY A 130 22.57 3.49 25.32
N LEU A 131 22.91 2.52 26.17
CA LEU A 131 22.38 1.16 26.11
C LEU A 131 20.89 1.11 26.49
N GLU A 132 20.46 1.86 27.50
CA GLU A 132 19.04 1.96 27.89
C GLU A 132 18.19 2.55 26.76
N GLN A 133 18.69 3.58 26.06
CA GLN A 133 18.02 4.15 24.89
C GLN A 133 17.91 3.12 23.75
N LYS A 134 18.98 2.39 23.44
CA LYS A 134 18.96 1.31 22.43
C LYS A 134 18.00 0.19 22.81
N LEU A 135 17.93 -0.17 24.09
CA LEU A 135 17.00 -1.19 24.58
C LEU A 135 15.55 -0.71 24.41
N ALA A 136 15.24 0.54 24.75
CA ALA A 136 13.92 1.12 24.53
C ALA A 136 13.53 1.17 23.04
N GLU A 137 14.46 1.55 22.17
CA GLU A 137 14.25 1.54 20.71
C GLU A 137 13.98 0.11 20.18
N LEU A 138 14.74 -0.88 20.65
CA LEU A 138 14.54 -2.28 20.27
C LEU A 138 13.21 -2.83 20.79
N THR A 139 12.81 -2.49 22.02
CA THR A 139 11.51 -2.86 22.57
C THR A 139 10.36 -2.30 21.72
N LEU A 140 10.43 -1.02 21.35
CA LEU A 140 9.44 -0.41 20.46
C LEU A 140 9.41 -1.11 19.09
N LYS A 141 10.58 -1.44 18.51
CA LYS A 141 10.65 -2.23 17.27
C LYS A 141 9.98 -3.60 17.41
N VAL A 142 10.20 -4.32 18.51
CA VAL A 142 9.54 -5.61 18.77
C VAL A 142 8.03 -5.45 18.86
N GLU A 143 7.53 -4.42 19.54
CA GLU A 143 6.09 -4.14 19.63
C GLU A 143 5.48 -3.80 18.26
N THR A 144 6.13 -2.96 17.47
CA THR A 144 5.68 -2.66 16.11
C THR A 144 5.66 -3.90 15.21
N MET A 145 6.67 -4.79 15.32
CA MET A 145 6.68 -6.05 14.58
C MET A 145 5.52 -6.97 15.01
N LYS A 146 5.21 -7.04 16.31
CA LYS A 146 4.05 -7.81 16.81
C LYS A 146 2.74 -7.27 16.26
N LEU A 147 2.57 -5.95 16.20
CA LEU A 147 1.38 -5.33 15.61
C LEU A 147 1.26 -5.66 14.11
N CYS A 148 2.36 -5.54 13.35
CA CYS A 148 2.37 -5.92 11.94
C CYS A 148 2.08 -7.42 11.74
N GLN A 149 2.56 -8.28 12.64
CA GLN A 149 2.26 -9.71 12.59
C GLN A 149 0.76 -9.98 12.82
N ALA A 150 0.15 -9.33 13.81
CA ALA A 150 -1.29 -9.46 14.07
C ALA A 150 -2.12 -8.99 12.86
N GLN A 151 -1.75 -7.87 12.23
CA GLN A 151 -2.39 -7.39 11.00
C GLN A 151 -2.24 -8.39 9.84
N LEU A 152 -1.06 -9.01 9.69
CA LEU A 152 -0.82 -10.02 8.68
C LEU A 152 -1.70 -11.27 8.91
N GLU A 153 -1.88 -11.69 10.15
CA GLU A 153 -2.74 -12.82 10.53
C GLU A 153 -4.23 -12.52 10.30
N GLU A 154 -4.66 -11.28 10.55
CA GLU A 154 -6.01 -10.81 10.24
C GLU A 154 -6.28 -10.85 8.73
N GLU A 155 -5.39 -10.29 7.92
CA GLU A 155 -5.51 -10.30 6.46
C GLU A 155 -5.48 -11.73 5.90
N ARG A 156 -4.67 -12.62 6.48
CA ARG A 156 -4.70 -14.05 6.13
C ARG A 156 -6.08 -14.67 6.41
N SER A 157 -6.69 -14.36 7.55
CA SER A 157 -8.03 -14.83 7.90
C SER A 157 -9.09 -14.31 6.92
N ARG A 158 -9.03 -13.03 6.55
CA ARG A 158 -9.91 -12.42 5.54
C ARG A 158 -9.77 -13.10 4.17
N LEU A 159 -8.54 -13.38 3.73
CA LEU A 159 -8.29 -14.08 2.47
C LEU A 159 -8.80 -15.53 2.47
N LEU A 160 -8.66 -16.24 3.60
CA LEU A 160 -9.21 -17.60 3.74
C LEU A 160 -10.74 -17.60 3.68
N TYR A 161 -11.39 -16.63 4.32
CA TYR A 161 -12.84 -16.46 4.24
C TYR A 161 -13.30 -16.19 2.80
N ALA A 162 -12.70 -15.21 2.13
CA ALA A 162 -13.02 -14.86 0.75
C ALA A 162 -12.79 -16.05 -0.22
N ARG A 163 -11.73 -16.84 0.00
CA ARG A 163 -11.49 -18.09 -0.76
C ARG A 163 -12.62 -19.09 -0.56
N GLY A 164 -13.14 -19.23 0.66
CA GLY A 164 -14.27 -20.09 0.97
C GLY A 164 -15.55 -19.64 0.25
N GLU A 165 -15.84 -18.34 0.24
CA GLU A 165 -16.97 -17.78 -0.52
C GLU A 165 -16.83 -17.99 -2.03
N LEU A 166 -15.63 -17.80 -2.58
CA LEU A 166 -15.34 -18.08 -3.98
C LEU A 166 -15.56 -19.56 -4.33
N GLN A 167 -15.21 -20.48 -3.43
CA GLN A 167 -15.48 -21.91 -3.63
C GLN A 167 -16.98 -22.22 -3.60
N ARG A 168 -17.75 -21.59 -2.70
CA ARG A 168 -19.21 -21.76 -2.65
C ARG A 168 -19.89 -21.25 -3.92
N THR A 169 -19.55 -20.05 -4.37
CA THR A 169 -20.09 -19.47 -5.61
C THR A 169 -19.69 -20.28 -6.83
N LYS A 170 -18.45 -20.80 -6.89
CA LYS A 170 -18.04 -21.74 -7.93
C LYS A 170 -18.88 -23.02 -7.93
N ALA A 171 -19.16 -23.59 -6.77
CA ALA A 171 -20.00 -24.78 -6.66
C ALA A 171 -21.45 -24.50 -7.09
N GLN A 172 -22.00 -23.33 -6.73
CA GLN A 172 -23.32 -22.87 -7.19
C GLN A 172 -23.38 -22.71 -8.71
N LEU A 173 -22.38 -22.05 -9.30
CA LEU A 173 -22.31 -21.92 -10.76
C LEU A 173 -22.21 -23.28 -11.45
N GLN A 174 -21.45 -24.21 -10.89
CA GLN A 174 -21.36 -25.56 -11.43
C GLN A 174 -22.72 -26.30 -11.37
N ALA A 175 -23.47 -26.15 -10.27
CA ALA A 175 -24.81 -26.71 -10.16
C ALA A 175 -25.77 -26.12 -11.20
N LEU A 176 -25.77 -24.80 -11.37
CA LEU A 176 -26.58 -24.12 -12.39
C LEU A 176 -26.21 -24.54 -13.82
N CYS A 177 -24.92 -24.77 -14.11
CA CYS A 177 -24.50 -25.30 -15.40
C CYS A 177 -25.07 -26.71 -15.64
N CYS A 178 -25.04 -27.59 -14.64
CA CYS A 178 -25.65 -28.91 -14.75
C CYS A 178 -27.16 -28.84 -14.99
N GLU A 179 -27.88 -27.94 -14.28
CA GLU A 179 -29.30 -27.70 -14.50
C GLU A 179 -29.58 -27.21 -15.93
N LEU A 180 -28.77 -26.29 -16.45
CA LEU A 180 -28.89 -25.82 -17.84
C LEU A 180 -28.70 -26.97 -18.84
N GLU A 181 -27.69 -27.82 -18.67
CA GLU A 181 -27.47 -28.99 -19.52
C GLU A 181 -28.63 -29.99 -19.49
N ASP A 182 -29.29 -30.17 -18.32
CA ASP A 182 -30.50 -30.97 -18.21
C ASP A 182 -31.67 -30.33 -18.98
N THR A 183 -31.87 -29.02 -18.85
CA THR A 183 -32.94 -28.32 -19.59
C THR A 183 -32.71 -28.33 -21.11
N GLU A 184 -31.46 -28.19 -21.57
CA GLU A 184 -31.11 -28.31 -22.98
C GLU A 184 -31.43 -29.71 -23.52
N ARG A 185 -31.17 -30.76 -22.73
CA ARG A 185 -31.54 -32.14 -23.07
C ARG A 185 -33.06 -32.31 -23.18
N GLU A 186 -33.83 -31.73 -22.27
CA GLU A 186 -35.31 -31.78 -22.36
C GLU A 186 -35.85 -30.98 -23.55
N ILE A 187 -35.27 -29.82 -23.86
CA ILE A 187 -35.59 -29.06 -25.08
C ILE A 187 -35.27 -29.89 -26.33
N ALA A 188 -34.15 -30.61 -26.36
CA ALA A 188 -33.81 -31.48 -27.47
C ALA A 188 -34.82 -32.63 -27.66
N LYS A 189 -35.25 -33.27 -26.56
CA LYS A 189 -36.29 -34.33 -26.58
C LYS A 189 -37.63 -33.81 -27.08
N THR A 190 -38.10 -32.68 -26.56
CA THR A 190 -39.37 -32.07 -26.98
C THR A 190 -39.32 -31.66 -28.45
N ASN A 191 -38.22 -31.07 -28.91
CA ASN A 191 -38.01 -30.73 -30.32
C ASN A 191 -38.05 -31.98 -31.22
N TYR A 192 -37.47 -33.10 -30.80
CA TYR A 192 -37.55 -34.36 -31.54
C TYR A 192 -39.00 -34.85 -31.67
N ILE A 193 -39.78 -34.81 -30.58
CA ILE A 193 -41.20 -35.20 -30.58
C ILE A 193 -42.00 -34.30 -31.54
N VAL A 194 -41.82 -32.98 -31.45
CA VAL A 194 -42.50 -32.01 -32.33
C VAL A 194 -42.15 -32.25 -33.79
N ARG A 195 -40.88 -32.47 -34.12
CA ARG A 195 -40.45 -32.79 -35.49
C ARG A 195 -41.07 -34.09 -36.00
N SER A 196 -41.11 -35.14 -35.18
CA SER A 196 -41.73 -36.42 -35.52
C SER A 196 -43.24 -36.27 -35.80
N ALA A 197 -43.96 -35.53 -34.95
CA ALA A 197 -45.38 -35.24 -35.14
C ALA A 197 -45.62 -34.40 -36.41
N SER A 198 -44.80 -33.35 -36.62
CA SER A 198 -44.86 -32.53 -37.84
C SER A 198 -44.66 -33.36 -39.10
N PHE A 199 -43.74 -34.34 -39.09
CA PHE A 199 -43.51 -35.23 -40.22
C PHE A 199 -44.73 -36.12 -40.50
N LYS A 200 -45.36 -36.69 -39.46
CA LYS A 200 -46.60 -37.47 -39.60
C LYS A 200 -47.73 -36.65 -40.19
N HIS A 201 -47.99 -35.45 -39.64
CA HIS A 201 -49.03 -34.58 -40.17
C HIS A 201 -48.73 -34.13 -41.61
N ALA A 202 -47.47 -33.87 -41.96
CA ALA A 202 -47.10 -33.55 -43.34
C ALA A 202 -47.45 -34.69 -44.30
N HIS A 203 -47.22 -35.95 -43.91
CA HIS A 203 -47.60 -37.12 -44.68
C HIS A 203 -49.13 -37.24 -44.81
N GLU A 204 -49.87 -37.07 -43.71
CA GLU A 204 -51.34 -37.11 -43.71
C GLU A 204 -51.93 -36.02 -44.63
N ILE A 205 -51.39 -34.81 -44.60
CA ILE A 205 -51.80 -33.71 -45.49
C ILE A 205 -51.57 -34.09 -46.96
N LEU A 206 -50.42 -34.70 -47.28
CA LEU A 206 -50.14 -35.15 -48.65
C LEU A 206 -51.11 -36.24 -49.11
N ASP A 207 -51.43 -37.20 -48.24
CA ASP A 207 -52.41 -38.25 -48.55
C ASP A 207 -53.81 -37.68 -48.76
N LEU A 208 -54.25 -36.76 -47.89
CA LEU A 208 -55.53 -36.07 -48.04
C LEU A 208 -55.59 -35.23 -49.33
N ARG A 209 -54.50 -34.53 -49.68
CA ARG A 209 -54.39 -33.80 -50.95
C ARG A 209 -54.51 -34.74 -52.15
N ARG A 210 -53.89 -35.92 -52.09
CA ARG A 210 -54.00 -36.94 -53.13
C ARG A 210 -55.43 -37.46 -53.24
N GLN A 211 -56.10 -37.77 -52.13
CA GLN A 211 -57.50 -38.22 -52.12
C GLN A 211 -58.44 -37.16 -52.69
N LEU A 212 -58.25 -35.89 -52.30
CA LEU A 212 -59.02 -34.76 -52.84
C LEU A 212 -58.80 -34.61 -54.34
N GLY A 213 -57.57 -34.75 -54.83
CA GLY A 213 -57.26 -34.73 -56.26
C GLY A 213 -57.98 -35.85 -57.04
N VAL A 214 -58.04 -37.06 -56.49
CA VAL A 214 -58.81 -38.17 -57.06
C VAL A 214 -60.32 -37.87 -57.05
N ALA A 215 -60.85 -37.35 -55.95
CA ALA A 215 -62.26 -36.99 -55.83
C ALA A 215 -62.67 -35.89 -56.83
N ASN A 216 -61.84 -34.84 -56.96
CA ASN A 216 -62.03 -33.78 -57.95
C ASN A 216 -61.99 -34.33 -59.38
N SER A 217 -61.07 -35.25 -59.67
CA SER A 217 -61.00 -35.92 -60.98
C SER A 217 -62.27 -36.74 -61.26
N ARG A 218 -62.80 -37.47 -60.26
CA ARG A 218 -64.06 -38.22 -60.37
C ARG A 218 -65.25 -37.30 -60.58
N SER A 219 -65.34 -36.19 -59.85
CA SER A 219 -66.39 -35.19 -60.02
C SER A 219 -66.34 -34.58 -61.43
N LYS A 220 -65.14 -34.29 -61.94
CA LYS A 220 -64.97 -33.77 -63.30
C LYS A 220 -65.40 -34.77 -64.37
N ILE A 221 -65.14 -36.07 -64.18
CA ILE A 221 -65.64 -37.12 -65.08
C ILE A 221 -67.18 -37.13 -65.08
N LEU A 222 -67.83 -37.07 -63.91
CA LEU A 222 -69.29 -37.03 -63.81
C LEU A 222 -69.90 -35.76 -64.42
N GLU A 223 -69.20 -34.62 -64.33
CA GLU A 223 -69.58 -33.38 -65.00
C GLU A 223 -69.49 -33.53 -66.53
N LEU A 224 -68.39 -34.11 -67.04
CA LEU A 224 -68.25 -34.43 -68.47
C LEU A 224 -69.27 -35.48 -68.95
N GLU A 225 -69.76 -36.35 -68.06
CA GLU A 225 -70.83 -37.31 -68.35
C GLU A 225 -72.22 -36.67 -68.42
N ARG A 226 -72.42 -35.47 -67.86
CA ARG A 226 -73.63 -34.67 -68.10
C ARG A 226 -73.62 -33.97 -69.44
N ASP A 227 -72.43 -33.60 -69.93
CA ASP A 227 -72.23 -32.97 -71.25
C ASP A 227 -72.10 -34.00 -72.40
N LYS A 228 -72.29 -35.29 -72.09
CA LYS A 228 -72.00 -36.45 -72.93
C LYS A 228 -72.85 -36.53 -74.20
N SER A 229 -74.11 -36.11 -74.13
CA SER A 229 -75.07 -36.20 -75.25
C SER A 229 -74.82 -35.21 -76.39
N LEU A 230 -74.00 -34.17 -76.19
CA LEU A 230 -73.65 -33.18 -77.22
C LEU A 230 -72.31 -33.47 -77.92
N TRP A 231 -71.48 -34.38 -77.39
CA TRP A 231 -70.14 -34.67 -77.91
C TRP A 231 -69.98 -36.04 -78.58
N GLU A 232 -70.92 -36.97 -78.41
CA GLU A 232 -70.79 -38.35 -78.91
C GLU A 232 -70.82 -38.45 -80.45
N GLU A 233 -71.51 -37.56 -81.16
CA GLU A 233 -71.59 -37.61 -82.64
C GLU A 233 -70.35 -37.02 -83.35
N ALA A 234 -69.65 -36.07 -82.74
CA ALA A 234 -68.44 -35.45 -83.32
C ALA A 234 -67.14 -36.19 -82.95
N ARG A 235 -67.16 -37.00 -81.89
CA ARG A 235 -65.99 -37.60 -81.25
C ARG A 235 -65.56 -38.93 -81.88
N VAL A 236 -66.49 -39.76 -82.37
CA VAL A 236 -66.19 -41.07 -82.98
C VAL A 236 -65.27 -40.97 -84.21
N LYS A 237 -65.35 -39.87 -84.97
CA LYS A 237 -64.52 -39.66 -86.18
C LYS A 237 -63.15 -39.03 -85.87
N ARG A 238 -62.98 -38.39 -84.70
CA ARG A 238 -61.71 -37.79 -84.23
C ARG A 238 -60.92 -38.73 -83.30
N GLU A 239 -61.58 -39.52 -82.48
CA GLU A 239 -60.97 -40.38 -81.44
C GLU A 239 -59.99 -41.43 -81.96
N ARG A 240 -60.23 -42.06 -83.12
CA ARG A 240 -59.27 -43.06 -83.64
C ARG A 240 -57.91 -42.46 -84.03
N LYS A 241 -57.85 -41.15 -84.30
CA LYS A 241 -56.60 -40.42 -84.57
C LYS A 241 -56.08 -39.67 -83.33
N GLU A 242 -56.97 -39.14 -82.50
CA GLU A 242 -56.63 -38.34 -81.32
C GLU A 242 -56.26 -39.18 -80.08
N GLN A 243 -56.77 -40.41 -79.93
CA GLN A 243 -56.44 -41.29 -78.79
C GLN A 243 -54.95 -41.66 -78.78
N LYS A 244 -54.36 -41.92 -79.97
CA LYS A 244 -52.92 -42.18 -80.12
C LYS A 244 -52.08 -40.94 -79.84
N VAL A 245 -52.57 -39.75 -80.22
CA VAL A 245 -51.88 -38.48 -79.96
C VAL A 245 -51.97 -38.08 -78.49
N ARG A 246 -53.15 -38.23 -77.84
CA ARG A 246 -53.37 -37.87 -76.44
C ARG A 246 -52.66 -38.82 -75.46
N GLU A 247 -52.52 -40.10 -75.80
CA GLU A 247 -51.75 -41.05 -74.99
C GLU A 247 -50.23 -40.76 -75.09
N THR A 248 -49.73 -40.37 -76.27
CA THR A 248 -48.36 -39.86 -76.41
C THR A 248 -48.16 -38.49 -75.73
N GLU A 249 -49.16 -37.61 -75.78
CA GLU A 249 -49.13 -36.27 -75.19
C GLU A 249 -49.24 -36.31 -73.65
N GLN A 250 -50.08 -37.18 -73.09
CA GLN A 250 -50.18 -37.39 -71.64
C GLN A 250 -48.93 -38.07 -71.08
N ARG A 251 -48.32 -39.02 -71.81
CA ARG A 251 -46.98 -39.51 -71.48
C ARG A 251 -45.94 -38.38 -71.54
N ARG A 252 -45.98 -37.53 -72.56
CA ARG A 252 -45.06 -36.38 -72.70
C ARG A 252 -45.23 -35.37 -71.56
N ARG A 253 -46.47 -35.04 -71.16
CA ARG A 253 -46.75 -34.11 -70.04
C ARG A 253 -46.42 -34.69 -68.68
N ALA A 254 -46.67 -35.98 -68.46
CA ALA A 254 -46.27 -36.65 -67.21
C ALA A 254 -44.74 -36.78 -67.11
N GLU A 255 -44.06 -37.01 -68.24
CA GLU A 255 -42.59 -37.02 -68.32
C GLU A 255 -42.00 -35.61 -68.19
N GLU A 256 -42.63 -34.57 -68.75
CA GLU A 256 -42.28 -33.16 -68.57
C GLU A 256 -42.48 -32.72 -67.10
N MET A 257 -43.56 -33.13 -66.43
CA MET A 257 -43.77 -32.85 -65.01
C MET A 257 -42.75 -33.55 -64.12
N ARG A 258 -42.39 -34.81 -64.42
CA ARG A 258 -41.30 -35.50 -63.71
C ARG A 258 -39.96 -34.82 -63.95
N LYS A 259 -39.67 -34.40 -65.19
CA LYS A 259 -38.45 -33.64 -65.50
C LYS A 259 -38.41 -32.30 -64.76
N MET A 260 -39.51 -31.57 -64.69
CA MET A 260 -39.56 -30.30 -63.94
C MET A 260 -39.39 -30.52 -62.43
N GLU A 261 -40.00 -31.57 -61.86
CA GLU A 261 -39.87 -31.90 -60.43
C GLU A 261 -38.44 -32.34 -60.08
N ASP A 262 -37.81 -33.15 -60.93
CA ASP A 262 -36.42 -33.57 -60.76
C ASP A 262 -35.45 -32.37 -60.93
N GLU A 263 -35.71 -31.47 -61.88
CA GLU A 263 -34.95 -30.21 -62.03
C GLU A 263 -35.13 -29.28 -60.83
N GLU A 264 -36.33 -29.19 -60.25
CA GLU A 264 -36.61 -28.38 -59.06
C GLU A 264 -35.89 -28.94 -57.82
N ARG A 265 -35.93 -30.27 -57.62
CA ARG A 265 -35.14 -30.94 -56.57
C ARG A 265 -33.64 -30.69 -56.76
N GLN A 266 -33.13 -30.79 -57.99
CA GLN A 266 -31.71 -30.51 -58.26
C GLN A 266 -31.35 -29.04 -57.97
N LYS A 267 -32.23 -28.09 -58.31
CA LYS A 267 -32.03 -26.65 -58.01
C LYS A 267 -32.07 -26.40 -56.50
N GLU A 268 -32.97 -27.02 -55.77
CA GLU A 268 -33.07 -26.87 -54.32
C GLU A 268 -31.90 -27.51 -53.58
N GLU A 269 -31.48 -28.71 -53.97
CA GLU A 269 -30.24 -29.32 -53.46
C GLU A 269 -29.02 -28.46 -53.76
N TYR A 270 -28.95 -27.87 -54.95
CA TYR A 270 -27.86 -26.96 -55.31
C TYR A 270 -27.89 -25.70 -54.44
N ARG A 271 -29.07 -25.11 -54.18
CA ARG A 271 -29.23 -23.96 -53.27
C ARG A 271 -28.82 -24.30 -51.84
N MET A 272 -29.28 -25.43 -51.30
CA MET A 272 -28.92 -25.89 -49.96
C MET A 272 -27.40 -26.13 -49.84
N LYS A 273 -26.78 -26.77 -50.84
CA LYS A 273 -25.33 -26.97 -50.89
C LYS A 273 -24.55 -25.65 -50.97
N MET A 274 -25.07 -24.64 -51.68
CA MET A 274 -24.43 -23.32 -51.76
C MET A 274 -24.58 -22.52 -50.46
N GLU A 275 -25.74 -22.59 -49.81
CA GLU A 275 -25.98 -21.93 -48.52
C GLU A 275 -25.16 -22.56 -47.40
N GLU A 276 -25.05 -23.89 -47.36
CA GLU A 276 -24.20 -24.59 -46.40
C GLU A 276 -22.72 -24.24 -46.58
N LYS A 277 -22.23 -24.21 -47.83
CA LYS A 277 -20.87 -23.75 -48.14
C LYS A 277 -20.65 -22.31 -47.69
N ALA A 278 -21.60 -21.41 -47.94
CA ALA A 278 -21.53 -20.02 -47.51
C ALA A 278 -21.54 -19.88 -45.97
N ARG A 279 -22.29 -20.72 -45.26
CA ARG A 279 -22.30 -20.74 -43.79
C ARG A 279 -20.95 -21.18 -43.23
N VAL A 280 -20.39 -22.28 -43.75
CA VAL A 280 -19.08 -22.80 -43.35
C VAL A 280 -17.97 -21.80 -43.66
N GLU A 281 -18.04 -21.09 -44.79
CA GLU A 281 -17.05 -20.05 -45.13
C GLU A 281 -17.12 -18.85 -44.18
N ARG A 282 -18.32 -18.38 -43.83
CA ARG A 282 -18.50 -17.29 -42.83
C ARG A 282 -17.98 -17.70 -41.46
N GLU A 283 -18.26 -18.93 -41.03
CA GLU A 283 -17.78 -19.46 -39.75
C GLU A 283 -16.26 -19.57 -39.72
N ARG A 284 -15.63 -20.08 -40.79
CA ARG A 284 -14.16 -20.11 -40.93
C ARG A 284 -13.56 -18.71 -40.92
N ALA A 285 -14.16 -17.76 -41.66
CA ALA A 285 -13.69 -16.38 -41.69
C ALA A 285 -13.82 -15.69 -40.33
N GLN A 286 -14.87 -16.00 -39.56
CA GLN A 286 -15.03 -15.50 -38.20
C GLN A 286 -14.01 -16.12 -37.25
N ALA A 287 -13.84 -17.45 -37.28
CA ALA A 287 -12.85 -18.15 -36.47
C ALA A 287 -11.43 -17.63 -36.75
N GLU A 288 -11.08 -17.39 -38.02
CA GLU A 288 -9.78 -16.83 -38.40
C GLU A 288 -9.59 -15.39 -37.88
N ARG A 289 -10.64 -14.56 -37.91
CA ARG A 289 -10.61 -13.19 -37.35
C ARG A 289 -10.43 -13.22 -35.83
N GLU A 290 -11.14 -14.11 -35.14
CA GLU A 290 -11.02 -14.27 -33.69
C GLU A 290 -9.63 -14.80 -33.29
N GLU A 291 -9.08 -15.76 -34.04
CA GLU A 291 -7.72 -16.27 -33.82
C GLU A 291 -6.67 -15.19 -34.05
N LYS A 292 -6.78 -14.42 -35.15
CA LYS A 292 -5.91 -13.27 -35.43
C LYS A 292 -5.99 -12.22 -34.32
N GLN A 293 -7.19 -11.90 -33.82
CA GLN A 293 -7.36 -10.97 -32.70
C GLN A 293 -6.78 -11.51 -31.40
N LYS A 294 -6.96 -12.80 -31.09
CA LYS A 294 -6.36 -13.45 -29.91
C LYS A 294 -4.83 -13.40 -29.98
N LEU A 295 -4.25 -13.75 -31.12
CA LEU A 295 -2.80 -13.69 -31.33
C LEU A 295 -2.27 -12.25 -31.24
N GLN A 296 -3.00 -11.28 -31.78
CA GLN A 296 -2.65 -9.86 -31.67
C GLN A 296 -2.67 -9.39 -30.21
N ARG A 297 -3.71 -9.75 -29.44
CA ARG A 297 -3.80 -9.46 -27.99
C ARG A 297 -2.65 -10.08 -27.20
N GLN A 298 -2.29 -11.33 -27.50
CA GLN A 298 -1.16 -12.01 -26.86
C GLN A 298 0.17 -11.29 -27.16
N LYS A 299 0.44 -11.00 -28.43
CA LYS A 299 1.63 -10.24 -28.85
C LYS A 299 1.70 -8.87 -28.17
N TRP A 300 0.57 -8.17 -28.08
CA TRP A 300 0.49 -6.89 -27.39
C TRP A 300 0.76 -6.99 -25.88
N HIS A 301 0.21 -8.02 -25.21
CA HIS A 301 0.48 -8.25 -23.79
C HIS A 301 1.95 -8.55 -23.52
N GLU A 302 2.57 -9.37 -24.36
CA GLU A 302 4.00 -9.67 -24.27
C GLU A 302 4.85 -8.42 -24.50
N ALA A 303 4.53 -7.63 -25.53
CA ALA A 303 5.18 -6.36 -25.83
C ALA A 303 5.04 -5.36 -24.66
N THR A 304 3.84 -5.25 -24.07
CA THR A 304 3.58 -4.39 -22.90
C THR A 304 4.40 -4.82 -21.69
N LYS A 305 4.51 -6.13 -21.44
CA LYS A 305 5.33 -6.68 -20.36
C LYS A 305 6.81 -6.44 -20.59
N ALA A 306 7.29 -6.60 -21.83
CA ALA A 306 8.67 -6.32 -22.22
C ALA A 306 9.00 -4.83 -22.05
N GLU A 307 8.10 -3.94 -22.47
CA GLU A 307 8.24 -2.50 -22.32
C GLU A 307 8.29 -2.09 -20.85
N LYS A 308 7.36 -2.60 -20.04
CA LYS A 308 7.34 -2.35 -18.59
C LYS A 308 8.65 -2.79 -17.94
N ARG A 309 9.19 -3.96 -18.33
CA ARG A 309 10.50 -4.44 -17.87
C ARG A 309 11.64 -3.52 -18.33
N ARG A 310 11.61 -3.01 -19.57
CA ARG A 310 12.62 -2.04 -20.05
C ARG A 310 12.59 -0.78 -19.19
N CYS A 311 11.42 -0.19 -18.97
CA CYS A 311 11.27 1.01 -18.13
C CYS A 311 11.74 0.75 -16.70
N GLN A 312 11.39 -0.39 -16.10
CA GLN A 312 11.85 -0.76 -14.76
C GLN A 312 13.38 -0.94 -14.68
N ARG A 313 13.99 -1.57 -15.70
CA ARG A 313 15.43 -1.76 -15.78
C ARG A 313 16.15 -0.41 -15.90
N ARG A 314 15.73 0.42 -16.86
CA ARG A 314 16.22 1.79 -17.02
C ARG A 314 16.11 2.56 -15.70
N ASP A 315 14.96 2.48 -15.04
CA ASP A 315 14.73 3.23 -13.82
C ASP A 315 15.63 2.74 -12.66
N LYS A 316 15.88 1.43 -12.57
CA LYS A 316 16.78 0.82 -11.57
C LYS A 316 18.26 1.13 -11.84
N GLU A 317 18.68 1.16 -13.10
CA GLU A 317 20.08 1.40 -13.49
C GLU A 317 20.49 2.86 -13.36
N LYS A 318 19.59 3.79 -13.72
CA LYS A 318 19.91 5.22 -13.72
C LYS A 318 19.65 5.92 -12.39
N TRP A 319 18.66 5.47 -11.62
CA TRP A 319 18.29 6.13 -10.37
C TRP A 319 18.33 5.14 -9.22
N ASN A 320 18.96 5.52 -8.11
CA ASN A 320 18.92 4.74 -6.88
C ASN A 320 17.51 4.87 -6.26
N LEU A 321 16.62 3.95 -6.64
CA LEU A 321 15.20 3.98 -6.25
C LEU A 321 14.96 3.81 -4.74
N GLU A 322 15.99 3.45 -3.95
CA GLU A 322 15.91 3.34 -2.49
C GLU A 322 16.03 4.70 -1.81
N CYS A 323 16.84 5.61 -2.39
CA CYS A 323 17.08 6.95 -1.88
C CYS A 323 16.53 8.00 -2.86
N TRP A 324 15.23 7.92 -3.15
CA TRP A 324 14.58 8.82 -4.10
C TRP A 324 14.51 10.25 -3.60
N THR A 325 15.08 11.20 -4.35
CA THR A 325 15.07 12.64 -4.01
C THR A 325 14.30 13.47 -5.05
N ASP A 326 13.85 14.65 -4.64
CA ASP A 326 13.14 15.59 -5.53
C ASP A 326 14.00 16.02 -6.73
N SER A 327 15.32 16.18 -6.52
CA SER A 327 16.26 16.46 -7.61
C SER A 327 16.32 15.33 -8.63
N GLN A 328 16.35 14.07 -8.17
CA GLN A 328 16.29 12.91 -9.06
C GLN A 328 14.99 12.84 -9.85
N ALA A 329 13.88 13.33 -9.29
CA ALA A 329 12.61 13.42 -10.01
C ALA A 329 12.69 14.39 -11.20
N VAL A 330 13.30 15.55 -11.01
CA VAL A 330 13.53 16.53 -12.09
C VAL A 330 14.47 15.96 -13.16
N ASP A 331 15.58 15.34 -12.76
CA ASP A 331 16.52 14.72 -13.69
C ASP A 331 15.86 13.59 -14.49
N ARG A 332 15.07 12.74 -13.82
CA ARG A 332 14.30 11.68 -14.47
C ARG A 332 13.31 12.24 -15.48
N PHE A 333 12.59 13.29 -15.12
CA PHE A 333 11.64 13.94 -16.02
C PHE A 333 12.33 14.41 -17.30
N LEU A 334 13.46 15.13 -17.21
CA LEU A 334 14.21 15.61 -18.37
C LEU A 334 14.69 14.47 -19.28
N VAL A 335 15.28 13.41 -18.70
CA VAL A 335 15.73 12.22 -19.46
C VAL A 335 14.55 11.55 -20.17
N LEU A 336 13.40 11.45 -19.50
CA LEU A 336 12.22 10.82 -20.07
C LEU A 336 11.54 11.66 -21.14
N MET A 337 11.59 13.00 -21.04
CA MET A 337 11.10 13.87 -22.11
C MET A 337 11.82 13.58 -23.42
N ASP A 338 13.15 13.51 -23.37
CA ASP A 338 13.95 13.21 -24.55
C ASP A 338 13.67 11.80 -25.11
N GLU A 339 13.54 10.80 -24.23
CA GLU A 339 13.21 9.43 -24.65
C GLU A 339 11.80 9.35 -25.27
N PHE A 340 10.81 10.02 -24.67
CA PHE A 340 9.42 10.02 -25.10
C PHE A 340 9.22 10.72 -26.45
N GLU A 341 9.95 11.81 -26.69
CA GLU A 341 9.92 12.51 -27.99
C GLU A 341 10.59 11.69 -29.09
N LYS A 342 11.71 11.02 -28.79
CA LYS A 342 12.45 10.19 -29.77
C LYS A 342 11.80 8.84 -30.04
N THR A 343 11.03 8.31 -29.09
CA THR A 343 10.44 6.97 -29.20
C THR A 343 9.28 6.96 -30.20
N GLN A 344 9.34 6.06 -31.18
CA GLN A 344 8.19 5.69 -31.99
C GLN A 344 7.41 4.57 -31.28
N TYR A 345 6.19 4.86 -30.87
CA TYR A 345 5.31 3.89 -30.21
C TYR A 345 4.54 3.10 -31.27
N SER A 346 4.44 1.79 -31.06
CA SER A 346 3.81 0.84 -31.98
C SER A 346 3.16 -0.31 -31.19
N GLU A 347 2.50 -1.25 -31.85
CA GLU A 347 1.97 -2.45 -31.18
C GLU A 347 3.08 -3.32 -30.55
N SER A 348 4.29 -3.33 -31.15
CA SER A 348 5.46 -4.04 -30.62
C SER A 348 6.17 -3.28 -29.49
N LYS A 349 5.91 -1.98 -29.37
CA LYS A 349 6.44 -1.10 -28.33
C LYS A 349 5.33 -0.17 -27.82
N PRO A 350 4.36 -0.73 -27.07
CA PRO A 350 3.17 0.01 -26.68
C PRO A 350 3.52 1.07 -25.63
N LEU A 351 2.75 2.16 -25.61
CA LEU A 351 2.90 3.17 -24.57
C LEU A 351 2.54 2.60 -23.20
N THR A 352 3.48 2.64 -22.25
CA THR A 352 3.23 2.25 -20.87
C THR A 352 3.19 3.46 -19.95
N PRO A 353 2.44 3.43 -18.82
CA PRO A 353 2.41 4.52 -17.86
C PRO A 353 3.79 4.96 -17.36
N SER A 354 4.73 4.02 -17.19
CA SER A 354 6.11 4.30 -16.74
C SER A 354 7.01 4.89 -17.83
N GLY A 355 6.58 4.84 -19.09
CA GLY A 355 7.27 5.43 -20.23
C GLY A 355 6.93 6.90 -20.47
N ILE A 356 5.88 7.42 -19.82
CA ILE A 356 5.47 8.82 -19.93
C ILE A 356 6.24 9.65 -18.88
N PRO A 357 6.83 10.81 -19.26
CA PRO A 357 7.53 11.71 -18.36
C PRO A 357 6.55 12.46 -17.45
N TRP A 358 5.94 11.81 -16.47
CA TRP A 358 5.03 12.50 -15.54
C TRP A 358 5.78 13.49 -14.65
N PRO A 359 5.40 14.78 -14.60
CA PRO A 359 6.05 15.79 -13.76
C PRO A 359 5.60 15.67 -12.31
N VAL A 360 6.08 14.65 -11.59
CA VAL A 360 5.75 14.40 -10.18
C VAL A 360 7.01 14.10 -9.37
N LEU A 361 7.00 14.47 -8.09
CA LEU A 361 8.09 14.19 -7.14
C LEU A 361 8.03 12.76 -6.55
N VAL A 362 6.98 12.00 -6.88
CA VAL A 362 6.73 10.66 -6.32
C VAL A 362 7.72 9.63 -6.89
N ASN A 363 8.20 8.73 -6.04
CA ASN A 363 9.07 7.62 -6.44
C ASN A 363 8.39 6.77 -7.55
N PRO A 364 9.08 6.50 -8.68
CA PRO A 364 8.54 5.73 -9.81
C PRO A 364 7.99 4.34 -9.44
N ARG A 365 8.50 3.72 -8.36
CA ARG A 365 8.00 2.43 -7.86
C ARG A 365 6.62 2.51 -7.19
N ARG A 366 6.30 3.66 -6.61
CA ARG A 366 5.05 3.88 -5.86
C ARG A 366 4.00 4.64 -6.67
N PHE A 367 4.45 5.34 -7.71
CA PHE A 367 3.59 6.15 -8.58
C PHE A 367 2.52 5.31 -9.29
N LYS A 368 1.27 5.78 -9.20
CA LYS A 368 0.14 5.32 -10.01
C LYS A 368 -0.42 6.48 -10.81
N VAL A 369 -0.98 6.20 -11.99
CA VAL A 369 -1.61 7.24 -12.84
C VAL A 369 -2.79 7.90 -12.11
N SER A 370 -3.51 7.15 -11.28
CA SER A 370 -4.60 7.67 -10.42
C SER A 370 -4.12 8.74 -9.43
N ASP A 371 -2.84 8.76 -9.06
CA ASP A 371 -2.31 9.77 -8.14
C ASP A 371 -2.19 11.16 -8.81
N LEU A 372 -2.34 11.23 -10.15
CA LEU A 372 -2.42 12.48 -10.91
C LEU A 372 -3.81 13.11 -10.90
N ASP A 373 -4.74 12.56 -10.11
CA ASP A 373 -6.06 13.16 -10.00
C ASP A 373 -6.02 14.54 -9.33
N ASP A 374 -5.05 14.75 -8.44
CA ASP A 374 -4.78 16.02 -7.78
C ASP A 374 -3.64 16.76 -8.48
N TRP A 375 -3.97 17.86 -9.18
CA TRP A 375 -3.04 18.79 -9.84
C TRP A 375 -1.87 19.26 -8.95
N GLN A 376 -2.02 19.14 -7.63
CA GLN A 376 -1.00 19.44 -6.61
C GLN A 376 0.31 18.69 -6.80
N GLY A 377 0.30 17.47 -7.34
CA GLY A 377 1.53 16.71 -7.62
C GLY A 377 2.40 17.40 -8.68
N VAL A 378 1.74 17.90 -9.73
CA VAL A 378 2.36 18.61 -10.85
C VAL A 378 2.85 20.00 -10.42
N ASP A 379 2.02 20.74 -9.69
CA ASP A 379 2.38 22.06 -9.18
C ASP A 379 3.61 22.00 -8.23
N ARG A 380 3.63 21.02 -7.31
CA ARG A 380 4.80 20.80 -6.42
C ARG A 380 6.07 20.50 -7.20
N PHE A 381 5.98 19.68 -8.24
CA PHE A 381 7.11 19.38 -9.12
C PHE A 381 7.66 20.65 -9.77
N PHE A 382 6.82 21.47 -10.40
CA PHE A 382 7.30 22.67 -11.09
C PHE A 382 7.76 23.77 -10.12
N LYS A 383 7.16 23.90 -8.93
CA LYS A 383 7.66 24.78 -7.86
C LYS A 383 9.04 24.36 -7.35
N PHE A 384 9.30 23.06 -7.26
CA PHE A 384 10.63 22.55 -6.93
C PHE A 384 11.61 22.79 -8.07
N ALA A 385 11.24 22.43 -9.31
CA ALA A 385 12.09 22.61 -10.49
C ALA A 385 12.50 24.09 -10.72
N ARG A 386 11.59 25.04 -10.47
CA ARG A 386 11.88 26.48 -10.56
C ARG A 386 12.97 26.94 -9.57
N ARG A 387 13.10 26.27 -8.42
CA ARG A 387 14.10 26.59 -7.39
C ARG A 387 15.46 25.95 -7.67
N CYS A 388 15.50 24.80 -8.32
CA CYS A 388 16.75 24.07 -8.56
C CYS A 388 17.35 24.26 -9.96
N GLN A 389 16.57 24.72 -10.94
CA GLN A 389 17.02 24.94 -12.32
C GLN A 389 17.26 26.43 -12.61
N GLN A 390 18.21 26.71 -13.52
CA GLN A 390 18.38 28.07 -14.06
C GLN A 390 17.11 28.53 -14.79
N VAL A 391 16.76 29.81 -14.69
CA VAL A 391 15.52 30.39 -15.24
C VAL A 391 15.31 30.02 -16.72
N ASP A 392 16.35 30.12 -17.56
CA ASP A 392 16.25 29.79 -18.99
C ASP A 392 16.01 28.29 -19.23
N VAL A 393 16.64 27.43 -18.43
CA VAL A 393 16.47 25.96 -18.51
C VAL A 393 15.07 25.58 -18.06
N TYR A 394 14.58 26.18 -16.97
CA TYR A 394 13.23 26.00 -16.47
C TYR A 394 12.18 26.42 -17.51
N ASN A 395 12.33 27.60 -18.11
CA ASN A 395 11.40 28.11 -19.12
C ASN A 395 11.36 27.18 -20.34
N LYS A 396 12.51 26.70 -20.82
CA LYS A 396 12.59 25.70 -21.91
C LYS A 396 11.91 24.38 -21.53
N MET A 397 12.13 23.90 -20.31
CA MET A 397 11.50 22.68 -19.80
C MET A 397 9.98 22.80 -19.76
N VAL A 398 9.44 23.91 -19.23
CA VAL A 398 7.99 24.17 -19.17
C VAL A 398 7.40 24.25 -20.57
N MET A 399 8.04 24.98 -21.50
CA MET A 399 7.56 25.09 -22.88
C MET A 399 7.52 23.73 -23.59
N ARG A 400 8.56 22.91 -23.43
CA ARG A 400 8.57 21.54 -23.96
C ARG A 400 7.48 20.68 -23.30
N ALA A 401 7.26 20.80 -22.00
CA ALA A 401 6.21 20.07 -21.29
C ALA A 401 4.80 20.45 -21.81
N ARG A 402 4.51 21.74 -22.01
CA ARG A 402 3.24 22.21 -22.61
C ARG A 402 2.98 21.58 -23.97
N GLN A 403 4.00 21.61 -24.84
CA GLN A 403 3.89 21.00 -26.17
C GLN A 403 3.69 19.49 -26.08
N MET A 404 4.46 18.81 -25.22
CA MET A 404 4.44 17.36 -25.08
C MET A 404 3.14 16.81 -24.51
N PHE A 405 2.53 17.48 -23.54
CA PHE A 405 1.23 17.12 -22.95
C PHE A 405 0.05 17.78 -23.66
N HIS A 406 0.25 18.37 -24.84
CA HIS A 406 -0.87 18.90 -25.62
C HIS A 406 -1.75 17.74 -26.15
N PRO A 407 -3.09 17.78 -25.94
CA PRO A 407 -3.98 16.70 -26.38
C PRO A 407 -3.84 16.41 -27.88
N ASP A 408 -3.73 17.46 -28.70
CA ASP A 408 -3.57 17.29 -30.15
C ASP A 408 -2.25 16.64 -30.54
N ARG A 409 -1.18 16.84 -29.76
CA ARG A 409 0.11 16.18 -30.02
C ARG A 409 0.05 14.68 -29.72
N TRP A 410 -0.70 14.29 -28.69
CA TRP A 410 -0.93 12.88 -28.37
C TRP A 410 -1.79 12.19 -29.45
N LYS A 411 -2.83 12.89 -29.93
CA LYS A 411 -3.69 12.42 -31.03
C LYS A 411 -2.92 12.29 -32.33
N SER A 412 -2.13 13.29 -32.73
CA SER A 412 -1.37 13.27 -33.99
C SER A 412 -0.31 12.17 -34.02
N ARG A 413 0.34 11.89 -32.88
CA ARG A 413 1.30 10.79 -32.73
C ARG A 413 0.63 9.42 -32.52
N SER A 414 -0.70 9.33 -32.47
CA SER A 414 -1.45 8.10 -32.22
C SER A 414 -1.00 7.33 -30.97
N LEU A 415 -0.51 8.04 -29.95
CA LEU A 415 0.12 7.43 -28.77
C LEU A 415 -0.83 6.48 -28.03
N LEU A 416 -2.07 6.93 -27.82
CA LEU A 416 -3.10 6.19 -27.11
C LEU A 416 -3.64 4.98 -27.91
N LYS A 417 -3.49 4.97 -29.24
CA LYS A 417 -3.90 3.82 -30.07
C LYS A 417 -3.03 2.58 -29.81
N THR A 418 -1.81 2.77 -29.30
CA THR A 418 -0.91 1.67 -28.96
C THR A 418 -1.28 0.97 -27.65
N VAL A 419 -2.21 1.52 -26.87
CA VAL A 419 -2.73 0.94 -25.63
C VAL A 419 -4.03 0.21 -25.95
N MET A 420 -4.04 -1.12 -25.90
CA MET A 420 -5.25 -1.90 -26.23
C MET A 420 -6.30 -1.88 -25.12
N ASP A 421 -5.89 -1.77 -23.86
CA ASP A 421 -6.81 -1.71 -22.72
C ASP A 421 -7.50 -0.34 -22.64
N ASP A 422 -8.81 -0.31 -22.89
CA ASP A 422 -9.62 0.91 -22.91
C ASP A 422 -9.64 1.63 -21.57
N SER A 423 -9.56 0.90 -20.45
CA SER A 423 -9.53 1.47 -19.09
C SER A 423 -8.22 2.22 -18.86
N VAL A 424 -7.09 1.59 -19.19
CA VAL A 424 -5.77 2.21 -19.09
C VAL A 424 -5.66 3.39 -20.06
N ARG A 425 -6.18 3.25 -21.29
CA ARG A 425 -6.18 4.33 -22.29
C ARG A 425 -6.93 5.57 -21.78
N SER A 426 -8.13 5.37 -21.25
CA SER A 426 -8.96 6.45 -20.70
C SER A 426 -8.30 7.13 -19.50
N SER A 427 -7.69 6.34 -18.61
CA SER A 427 -6.93 6.86 -17.46
C SER A 427 -5.71 7.70 -17.90
N LEU A 428 -4.96 7.23 -18.91
CA LEU A 428 -3.81 7.97 -19.46
C LEU A 428 -4.23 9.28 -20.12
N GLU A 429 -5.31 9.27 -20.90
CA GLU A 429 -5.85 10.47 -21.55
C GLU A 429 -6.30 11.51 -20.51
N ALA A 430 -7.05 11.09 -19.49
CA ALA A 430 -7.49 11.97 -18.41
C ALA A 430 -6.30 12.58 -17.66
N ALA A 431 -5.30 11.75 -17.28
CA ALA A 431 -4.09 12.23 -16.62
C ALA A 431 -3.27 13.17 -17.51
N GLY A 432 -3.12 12.87 -18.80
CA GLY A 432 -2.46 13.74 -19.77
C GLY A 432 -3.12 15.10 -19.88
N ASN A 433 -4.46 15.15 -19.95
CA ASN A 433 -5.24 16.39 -19.99
C ASN A 433 -5.08 17.20 -18.70
N LYS A 434 -5.10 16.57 -17.52
CA LYS A 434 -4.88 17.23 -16.23
C LYS A 434 -3.49 17.86 -16.15
N VAL A 435 -2.45 17.12 -16.55
CA VAL A 435 -1.08 17.64 -16.62
C VAL A 435 -1.00 18.80 -17.60
N SER A 436 -1.63 18.70 -18.78
CA SER A 436 -1.70 19.78 -19.76
C SER A 436 -2.27 21.08 -19.17
N GLN A 437 -3.41 20.97 -18.48
CA GLN A 437 -4.06 22.09 -17.81
C GLN A 437 -3.15 22.71 -16.74
N ALA A 438 -2.53 21.87 -15.89
CA ALA A 438 -1.64 22.32 -14.84
C ALA A 438 -0.41 23.05 -15.40
N VAL A 439 0.23 22.54 -16.45
CA VAL A 439 1.41 23.18 -17.06
C VAL A 439 1.05 24.47 -17.80
N ASN A 440 -0.16 24.56 -18.37
CA ASN A 440 -0.65 25.80 -18.98
C ASN A 440 -0.96 26.89 -17.95
N ALA A 441 -1.31 26.52 -16.71
CA ALA A 441 -1.54 27.46 -15.61
C ALA A 441 -0.25 28.07 -15.03
N LEU A 442 0.92 27.47 -15.30
CA LEU A 442 2.22 27.97 -14.84
C LEU A 442 2.64 29.18 -15.67
N GLN A 443 2.24 30.39 -15.32
CA GLN A 443 2.66 31.62 -16.01
C GLN A 443 4.06 32.10 -15.57
#